data_AF-A0A8S3JUD6-F1
#
_entry.id   AF-A0A8S3JUD6-F1
#
_cell.length_a   1.000
_cell.length_b   1.000
_cell.length_c   1.000
_cell.angle_alpha   90.00
_cell.angle_beta   90.00
_cell.angle_gamma   90.00
#
_symmetry.space_group_name_H-M   'P 1'
#
loop_
_entity.id
_entity.type
_entity.pdbx_description
1 polymer ?
#
loop_
_entity_poly.entity_id
_entity_poly.type
_entity_poly.pdbx_seq_one_letter_code
_entity_poly.pdbx_strand_id
1 'polypeptide(L)'
;DNVVRGYDTIWAYYREEERDNISQSSLNDRVGIILNCGTFSYAEMPHDFEYIAGVTGTLKTLAKVEKDILEKVYKVHKMTYMPSVFGSSNRTYNQKTDVRAVKDSEYFMEIRGEIDTVCLASRAILVFFESEEKLIAFYNSSELSSLKNEVQIITETVSVKERELYIKRAATVGRVTLLTRTFGRGT
;
A
#
# COMPACT_ATOMS: atom_id res chain seq x y z
N ASP A 1 9.65 -14.29 -3.03
CA ASP A 1 10.60 -13.56 -2.17
C ASP A 1 11.29 -14.48 -1.17
N ASN A 2 12.61 -14.33 -1.02
CA ASN A 2 13.39 -15.01 0.03
C ASN A 2 13.20 -14.28 1.36
N VAL A 3 12.19 -14.66 2.13
CA VAL A 3 11.93 -14.11 3.47
C VAL A 3 12.80 -14.84 4.49
N VAL A 4 13.77 -14.15 5.08
CA VAL A 4 14.61 -14.67 6.17
C VAL A 4 13.91 -14.38 7.50
N ARG A 5 13.57 -15.42 8.27
CA ARG A 5 12.93 -15.35 9.59
C ARG A 5 13.95 -15.50 10.71
N GLY A 6 15.01 -14.71 10.67
CA GLY A 6 16.09 -14.76 11.66
C GLY A 6 16.65 -16.18 11.84
N TYR A 7 16.72 -16.65 13.08
CA TYR A 7 17.27 -17.97 13.41
C TYR A 7 16.41 -19.15 12.91
N ASP A 8 15.10 -18.99 12.71
CA ASP A 8 14.25 -20.08 12.20
C ASP A 8 14.71 -20.54 10.82
N THR A 9 15.15 -19.59 9.98
CA THR A 9 15.71 -19.91 8.67
C THR A 9 17.04 -20.65 8.80
N ILE A 10 17.90 -20.26 9.73
CA ILE A 10 19.19 -20.95 9.98
C ILE A 10 18.95 -22.40 10.45
N TRP A 11 18.01 -22.62 11.37
CA TRP A 11 17.63 -23.97 11.80
C TRP A 11 17.00 -24.79 10.68
N ALA A 12 16.24 -24.16 9.80
CA ALA A 12 15.72 -24.84 8.60
C ALA A 12 16.85 -25.31 7.69
N TYR A 13 17.92 -24.51 7.48
CA TYR A 13 19.09 -24.94 6.71
C TYR A 13 19.73 -26.20 7.32
N TYR A 14 19.94 -26.25 8.63
CA TYR A 14 20.45 -27.47 9.29
C TYR A 14 19.55 -28.68 9.06
N ARG A 15 18.23 -28.52 9.22
CA ARG A 15 17.27 -29.61 9.01
C ARG A 15 17.21 -30.09 7.57
N GLU A 16 17.33 -29.20 6.58
CA GLU A 16 17.33 -29.59 5.18
C GLU A 16 18.65 -30.23 4.75
N GLU A 17 19.77 -29.93 5.41
CA GLU A 17 21.05 -30.62 5.22
C GLU A 17 21.00 -32.04 5.80
N GLU A 18 20.44 -32.22 7.01
CA GLU A 18 20.17 -33.55 7.59
C GLU A 18 19.24 -34.43 6.72
N ARG A 19 18.47 -33.82 5.83
CA ARG A 19 17.57 -34.48 4.87
C ARG A 19 18.18 -34.68 3.48
N ASP A 20 19.46 -34.37 3.31
CA ASP A 20 20.17 -34.39 2.02
C ASP A 20 19.54 -33.51 0.93
N ASN A 21 18.70 -32.54 1.30
CA ASN A 21 18.06 -31.61 0.36
C ASN A 21 18.99 -30.47 -0.07
N ILE A 22 20.03 -30.20 0.71
CA ILE A 22 21.06 -29.19 0.42
C ILE A 22 22.45 -29.75 0.75
N SER A 23 23.49 -29.21 0.11
CA SER A 23 24.87 -29.62 0.40
C SER A 23 25.42 -28.97 1.67
N GLN A 24 26.36 -29.64 2.33
CA GLN A 24 27.12 -29.09 3.46
C GLN A 24 27.81 -27.74 3.12
N SER A 25 28.28 -27.57 1.87
CA SER A 25 28.82 -26.29 1.41
C SER A 25 27.78 -25.18 1.43
N SER A 26 26.55 -25.48 0.97
CA SER A 26 25.44 -24.54 0.97
C SER A 26 24.98 -24.19 2.39
N LEU A 27 25.08 -25.13 3.34
CA LEU A 27 24.83 -24.88 4.76
C LEU A 27 25.86 -23.90 5.32
N ASN A 28 27.15 -24.17 5.13
CA ASN A 28 28.23 -23.34 5.68
C ASN A 28 28.22 -21.89 5.17
N ASP A 29 27.81 -21.68 3.91
CA ASP A 29 27.70 -20.34 3.32
C ASP A 29 26.49 -19.54 3.84
N ARG A 30 25.52 -20.21 4.48
CA ARG A 30 24.23 -19.63 4.89
C ARG A 30 24.02 -19.60 6.40
N VAL A 31 24.81 -20.36 7.15
CA VAL A 31 24.77 -20.40 8.61
C VAL A 31 25.73 -19.36 9.19
N GLY A 32 25.21 -18.54 10.10
CA GLY A 32 26.01 -17.58 10.85
C GLY A 32 25.24 -17.05 12.04
N ILE A 33 25.92 -16.32 12.91
CA ILE A 33 25.29 -15.61 14.03
C ILE A 33 24.86 -14.24 13.53
N ILE A 34 23.56 -13.94 13.62
CA ILE A 34 23.05 -12.61 13.33
C ILE A 34 23.30 -11.74 14.57
N LEU A 35 24.36 -10.94 14.52
CA LEU A 35 24.61 -9.90 15.50
C LEU A 35 23.84 -8.65 15.11
N ASN A 36 22.80 -8.32 15.87
CA ASN A 36 22.09 -7.06 15.69
C ASN A 36 22.97 -5.91 16.20
N CYS A 37 23.61 -5.19 15.28
CA CYS A 37 24.53 -4.09 15.60
C CYS A 37 23.84 -2.75 15.89
N GLY A 38 22.50 -2.70 15.92
CA GLY A 38 21.75 -1.52 16.32
C GLY A 38 20.42 -1.37 15.59
N THR A 39 19.55 -0.54 16.18
CA THR A 39 18.24 -0.19 15.62
C THR A 39 18.11 1.33 15.57
N PHE A 40 17.67 1.87 14.44
CA PHE A 40 17.44 3.30 14.26
C PHE A 40 15.94 3.56 14.19
N SER A 41 15.49 4.58 14.92
CA SER A 41 14.12 5.08 14.80
C SER A 41 14.07 6.12 13.69
N TYR A 42 13.23 5.91 12.68
CA TYR A 42 13.01 6.90 11.63
C TYR A 42 12.50 8.24 12.17
N ALA A 43 11.80 8.24 13.31
CA ALA A 43 11.35 9.46 13.97
C ALA A 43 12.51 10.22 14.64
N GLU A 44 13.58 9.53 15.04
CA GLU A 44 14.73 10.17 15.69
C GLU A 44 15.75 10.71 14.68
N MET A 45 15.89 10.04 13.52
CA MET A 45 16.86 10.41 12.49
C MET A 45 16.81 11.89 12.06
N PRO A 46 15.64 12.53 11.87
CA PRO A 46 15.57 13.94 11.49
C PRO A 46 16.28 14.88 12.46
N HIS A 47 16.39 14.53 13.75
CA HIS A 47 17.03 15.38 14.76
C HIS A 47 18.53 15.55 14.55
N ASP A 48 19.17 14.64 13.80
CA ASP A 48 20.59 14.70 13.48
C ASP A 48 20.90 15.61 12.28
N PHE A 49 19.88 16.07 11.56
CA PHE A 49 20.05 16.96 10.41
C PHE A 49 19.97 18.43 10.81
N GLU A 50 20.91 19.24 10.34
CA GLU A 50 20.91 20.69 10.55
C GLU A 50 19.73 21.37 9.84
N TYR A 51 19.34 20.85 8.67
CA TYR A 51 18.24 21.39 7.86
C TYR A 51 17.25 20.29 7.49
N ILE A 52 15.99 20.49 7.87
CA ILE A 52 14.89 19.58 7.56
C ILE A 52 13.97 20.26 6.55
N ALA A 53 13.76 19.59 5.42
CA ALA A 53 12.84 20.02 4.36
C ALA A 53 11.99 18.82 3.90
N GLY A 54 10.76 19.10 3.48
CA GLY A 54 9.84 18.06 3.02
C GLY A 54 8.71 18.63 2.19
N VAL A 55 8.07 17.77 1.41
CA VAL A 55 6.91 18.10 0.59
C VAL A 55 5.77 17.13 0.90
N THR A 56 4.55 17.65 0.95
CA THR A 56 3.36 16.80 1.10
C THR A 56 2.14 17.50 0.49
N GLY A 57 1.25 16.73 -0.11
CA GLY A 57 -0.03 17.21 -0.61
C GLY A 57 -1.07 17.48 0.49
N THR A 58 -0.82 17.02 1.73
CA THR A 58 -1.82 17.01 2.81
C THR A 58 -1.52 17.98 3.94
N LEU A 59 -0.56 18.91 3.76
CA LEU A 59 -0.15 19.85 4.82
C LEU A 59 -1.33 20.68 5.39
N LYS A 60 -2.30 21.01 4.54
CA LYS A 60 -3.49 21.79 4.93
C LYS A 60 -4.44 20.99 5.84
N THR A 61 -4.52 19.68 5.64
CA THR A 61 -5.49 18.80 6.31
C THR A 61 -4.94 18.18 7.60
N LEU A 62 -3.68 18.46 7.96
CA LEU A 62 -3.11 17.97 9.21
C LEU A 62 -3.88 18.49 10.43
N ALA A 63 -4.12 17.60 11.38
CA ALA A 63 -4.67 17.92 12.68
C ALA A 63 -3.69 18.82 13.46
N LYS A 64 -4.21 19.53 14.46
CA LYS A 64 -3.38 20.40 15.32
C LYS A 64 -2.21 19.65 15.95
N VAL A 65 -2.44 18.43 16.44
CA VAL A 65 -1.40 17.59 17.05
C VAL A 65 -0.28 17.27 16.06
N GLU A 66 -0.60 16.98 14.80
CA GLU A 66 0.40 16.69 13.76
C GLU A 66 1.21 17.94 13.40
N LYS A 67 0.57 19.12 13.33
CA LYS A 67 1.26 20.39 13.10
C LYS A 67 2.18 20.75 14.28
N ASP A 68 1.71 20.54 15.50
CA ASP A 68 2.49 20.75 16.72
C ASP A 68 3.74 19.85 16.73
N ILE A 69 3.64 18.60 16.24
CA ILE A 69 4.80 17.72 16.10
C ILE A 69 5.81 18.30 15.10
N LEU A 70 5.36 18.73 13.93
CA LEU A 70 6.25 19.35 12.93
C LEU A 70 6.99 20.57 13.48
N GLU A 71 6.29 21.43 14.21
CA GLU A 71 6.86 22.67 14.73
C GLU A 71 7.72 22.46 15.99
N LYS A 72 7.23 21.71 16.98
CA LYS A 72 7.87 21.60 18.30
C LYS A 72 8.90 20.50 18.38
N VAL A 73 8.67 19.37 17.69
CA VAL A 73 9.58 18.22 17.70
C VAL A 73 10.60 18.37 16.58
N TYR A 74 10.14 18.52 15.35
CA TYR A 74 11.01 18.58 14.16
C TYR A 74 11.48 19.99 13.77
N LYS A 75 11.07 21.04 14.50
CA LYS A 75 11.51 22.44 14.28
C LYS A 75 11.23 22.97 12.86
N VAL A 76 10.18 22.45 12.21
CA VAL A 76 9.74 22.91 10.88
C VAL A 76 8.82 24.12 11.04
N HIS A 77 9.41 25.31 11.09
CA HIS A 77 8.68 26.57 11.29
C HIS A 77 8.09 27.16 10.01
N LYS A 78 8.61 26.79 8.84
CA LYS A 78 8.19 27.34 7.54
C LYS A 78 7.32 26.35 6.79
N MET A 79 6.05 26.70 6.62
CA MET A 79 5.07 25.94 5.86
C MET A 79 4.61 26.75 4.65
N THR A 80 5.02 26.34 3.46
CA THR A 80 4.66 27.02 2.20
C THR A 80 3.57 26.24 1.47
N TYR A 81 2.55 26.93 0.96
CA TYR A 81 1.47 26.32 0.18
C TYR A 81 1.57 26.75 -1.28
N MET A 82 1.91 25.80 -2.15
CA MET A 82 1.92 26.02 -3.60
C MET A 82 0.53 25.78 -4.19
N PRO A 83 0.00 26.67 -5.04
CA PRO A 83 -1.25 26.43 -5.74
C PRO A 83 -1.11 25.28 -6.75
N SER A 84 -2.21 24.59 -7.03
CA SER A 84 -2.28 23.57 -8.06
C SER A 84 -2.17 24.20 -9.45
N VAL A 85 -1.36 23.62 -10.32
CA VAL A 85 -1.27 23.99 -11.75
C VAL A 85 -2.58 23.69 -12.48
N PHE A 86 -3.34 22.69 -12.01
CA PHE A 86 -4.58 22.22 -12.63
C PHE A 86 -5.84 22.86 -12.04
N GLY A 87 -5.69 23.88 -11.19
CA GLY A 87 -6.81 24.50 -10.48
C GLY A 87 -7.33 23.66 -9.32
N SER A 88 -8.56 23.95 -8.90
CA SER A 88 -9.21 23.30 -7.76
C SER A 88 -9.60 21.85 -8.05
N SER A 89 -9.59 21.02 -7.01
CA SER A 89 -10.08 19.64 -7.11
C SER A 89 -11.57 19.60 -7.44
N ASN A 90 -11.95 18.78 -8.42
CA ASN A 90 -13.35 18.46 -8.73
C ASN A 90 -13.96 17.44 -7.75
N ARG A 91 -13.17 16.92 -6.80
CA ARG A 91 -13.64 15.98 -5.77
C ARG A 91 -14.19 16.77 -4.59
N THR A 92 -15.50 16.71 -4.39
CA THR A 92 -16.17 17.27 -3.21
C THR A 92 -16.64 16.13 -2.32
N TYR A 93 -16.15 16.10 -1.08
CA TYR A 93 -16.57 15.11 -0.10
C TYR A 93 -18.03 15.31 0.30
N ASN A 94 -18.82 14.25 0.22
CA ASN A 94 -20.20 14.20 0.68
C ASN A 94 -20.32 13.24 1.86
N GLN A 95 -20.47 13.81 3.05
CA GLN A 95 -20.55 13.06 4.31
C GLN A 95 -21.67 12.01 4.34
N LYS A 96 -22.75 12.18 3.55
CA LYS A 96 -23.89 11.25 3.53
C LYS A 96 -23.66 10.04 2.63
N THR A 97 -22.84 10.17 1.59
CA THR A 97 -22.73 9.14 0.53
C THR A 97 -21.37 8.46 0.51
N ASP A 98 -20.31 9.19 0.87
CA ASP A 98 -18.92 8.78 0.66
C ASP A 98 -18.39 7.89 1.78
N VAL A 99 -19.02 7.93 2.96
CA VAL A 99 -18.68 7.08 4.11
C VAL A 99 -19.94 6.33 4.56
N ARG A 100 -19.86 5.00 4.57
CA ARG A 100 -20.93 4.12 5.01
C ARG A 100 -20.36 3.11 6.00
N ALA A 101 -21.06 2.94 7.11
CA ALA A 101 -20.84 1.83 8.02
C ALA A 101 -21.82 0.71 7.65
N VAL A 102 -21.30 -0.45 7.29
CA VAL A 102 -22.08 -1.60 6.82
C VAL A 102 -21.66 -2.82 7.62
N LYS A 103 -22.49 -3.86 7.64
CA LYS A 103 -22.12 -5.12 8.30
C LYS A 103 -21.05 -5.83 7.50
N ASP A 104 -20.21 -6.63 8.16
CA ASP A 104 -19.15 -7.39 7.51
C ASP A 104 -19.68 -8.32 6.40
N SER A 105 -20.87 -8.90 6.58
CA SER A 105 -21.53 -9.74 5.57
C SER A 105 -22.00 -8.97 4.33
N GLU A 106 -22.25 -7.68 4.47
CA GLU A 106 -22.75 -6.80 3.39
C GLU A 106 -21.60 -6.02 2.73
N TYR A 107 -20.39 -6.06 3.32
CA TYR A 107 -19.24 -5.25 2.90
C TYR A 107 -18.86 -5.44 1.43
N PHE A 108 -18.75 -6.69 0.95
CA PHE A 108 -18.41 -6.98 -0.44
C PHE A 108 -19.55 -6.68 -1.41
N MET A 109 -20.80 -6.89 -0.99
CA MET A 109 -21.97 -6.55 -1.78
C MET A 109 -22.06 -5.04 -2.03
N GLU A 110 -21.78 -4.21 -1.02
CA GLU A 110 -21.79 -2.76 -1.13
C GLU A 110 -20.67 -2.24 -2.03
N ILE A 111 -19.45 -2.79 -1.91
CA ILE A 111 -18.35 -2.48 -2.85
C ILE A 111 -18.77 -2.81 -4.28
N ARG A 112 -19.40 -3.98 -4.48
CA ARG A 112 -19.86 -4.39 -5.81
C ARG A 112 -20.93 -3.46 -6.37
N GLY A 113 -21.91 -3.06 -5.55
CA GLY A 113 -22.96 -2.12 -5.96
C GLY A 113 -22.41 -0.76 -6.41
N GLU A 114 -21.36 -0.26 -5.74
CA GLU A 114 -20.66 0.95 -6.16
C GLU A 114 -19.91 0.76 -7.49
N ILE A 115 -19.22 -0.38 -7.66
CA ILE A 115 -18.56 -0.71 -8.93
C ILE A 115 -19.58 -0.71 -10.08
N ASP A 116 -20.72 -1.36 -9.92
CA ASP A 116 -21.75 -1.45 -10.96
C ASP A 116 -22.32 -0.06 -11.30
N THR A 117 -22.60 0.76 -10.28
CA THR A 117 -23.08 2.14 -10.45
C THR A 117 -22.11 3.00 -11.25
N VAL A 118 -20.81 2.92 -10.94
CA VAL A 118 -19.77 3.68 -11.64
C VAL A 118 -19.48 3.11 -13.03
N CYS A 119 -19.64 1.80 -13.21
CA CYS A 119 -19.49 1.13 -14.51
C CYS A 119 -20.58 1.60 -15.49
N LEU A 120 -21.83 1.71 -15.03
CA LEU A 120 -22.93 2.29 -15.81
C LEU A 120 -22.64 3.75 -16.23
N ALA A 121 -21.92 4.50 -15.38
CA ALA A 121 -21.49 5.86 -15.69
C ALA A 121 -20.27 5.93 -16.64
N SER A 122 -19.75 4.80 -17.13
CA SER A 122 -18.61 4.72 -18.04
C SER A 122 -17.37 5.46 -17.52
N ARG A 123 -17.03 5.22 -16.25
CA ARG A 123 -15.84 5.79 -15.61
C ARG A 123 -14.82 4.69 -15.29
N ALA A 124 -13.56 5.08 -15.16
CA ALA A 124 -12.52 4.21 -14.62
C ALA A 124 -12.71 4.04 -13.11
N ILE A 125 -12.48 2.83 -12.60
CA ILE A 125 -12.76 2.47 -11.21
C ILE A 125 -11.46 1.98 -10.55
N LEU A 126 -11.10 2.62 -9.44
CA LEU A 126 -9.96 2.24 -8.60
C LEU A 126 -10.48 1.90 -7.21
N VAL A 127 -10.32 0.66 -6.77
CA VAL A 127 -10.73 0.20 -5.44
C VAL A 127 -9.50 -0.14 -4.63
N PHE A 128 -9.35 0.50 -3.47
CA PHE A 128 -8.19 0.33 -2.60
C PHE A 128 -8.55 -0.53 -1.39
N PHE A 129 -7.72 -1.55 -1.12
CA PHE A 129 -7.81 -2.42 0.04
C PHE A 129 -6.62 -2.19 0.97
N GLU A 130 -6.84 -2.38 2.27
CA GLU A 130 -5.80 -2.20 3.29
C GLU A 130 -4.64 -3.19 3.12
N SER A 131 -4.96 -4.47 2.82
CA SER A 131 -4.01 -5.56 2.67
C SER A 131 -4.31 -6.39 1.42
N GLU A 132 -3.30 -7.10 0.94
CA GLU A 132 -3.45 -8.07 -0.16
C GLU A 132 -4.45 -9.18 0.20
N GLU A 133 -4.48 -9.62 1.47
CA GLU A 133 -5.44 -10.61 1.96
C GLU A 133 -6.89 -10.17 1.78
N LYS A 134 -7.22 -8.92 2.15
CA LYS A 134 -8.58 -8.37 1.96
C LYS A 134 -8.93 -8.21 0.48
N LEU A 135 -7.95 -7.81 -0.34
CA LEU A 135 -8.13 -7.71 -1.79
C LEU A 135 -8.45 -9.08 -2.39
N ILE A 136 -7.66 -10.11 -2.05
CA ILE A 136 -7.85 -11.47 -2.55
C ILE A 136 -9.16 -12.06 -2.04
N ALA A 137 -9.56 -11.78 -0.80
CA ALA A 137 -10.85 -12.18 -0.25
C ALA A 137 -12.01 -11.59 -1.07
N PHE A 138 -11.95 -10.31 -1.41
CA PHE A 138 -12.94 -9.68 -2.30
C PHE A 138 -12.88 -10.26 -3.72
N TYR A 139 -11.68 -10.46 -4.27
CA TYR A 139 -11.53 -11.03 -5.61
C TYR A 139 -12.13 -12.43 -5.72
N ASN A 140 -11.95 -13.26 -4.69
CA ASN A 140 -12.47 -14.63 -4.65
C ASN A 140 -13.93 -14.74 -4.22
N SER A 141 -14.53 -13.64 -3.76
CA SER A 141 -15.94 -13.60 -3.35
C SER A 141 -16.89 -13.93 -4.50
N SER A 142 -18.09 -14.43 -4.16
CA SER A 142 -19.17 -14.70 -5.12
C SER A 142 -19.64 -13.45 -5.86
N GLU A 143 -19.53 -12.29 -5.22
CA GLU A 143 -20.00 -10.98 -5.63
C GLU A 143 -19.21 -10.43 -6.82
N LEU A 144 -17.94 -10.81 -6.94
CA LEU A 144 -17.08 -10.40 -8.06
C LEU A 144 -16.99 -11.46 -9.18
N SER A 145 -17.57 -12.64 -8.99
CA SER A 145 -17.44 -13.78 -9.92
C SER A 145 -17.76 -13.43 -11.38
N SER A 146 -18.77 -12.56 -11.61
CA SER A 146 -19.18 -12.11 -12.94
C SER A 146 -18.19 -11.17 -13.63
N LEU A 147 -17.38 -10.41 -12.88
CA LEU A 147 -16.42 -9.42 -13.42
C LEU A 147 -14.97 -9.87 -13.28
N LYS A 148 -14.69 -11.08 -12.78
CA LYS A 148 -13.31 -11.56 -12.54
C LYS A 148 -12.39 -11.40 -13.75
N ASN A 149 -12.89 -11.62 -14.96
CA ASN A 149 -12.09 -11.53 -16.20
C ASN A 149 -11.76 -10.08 -16.62
N GLU A 150 -12.54 -9.11 -16.14
CA GLU A 150 -12.41 -7.69 -16.52
C GLU A 150 -11.65 -6.88 -15.47
N VAL A 151 -11.54 -7.44 -14.26
CA VAL A 151 -10.85 -6.82 -13.12
C VAL A 151 -9.35 -7.00 -13.25
N GLN A 152 -8.63 -5.92 -13.00
CA GLN A 152 -7.18 -5.89 -12.93
C GLN A 152 -6.74 -5.78 -11.47
N ILE A 153 -5.73 -6.55 -11.07
CA ILE A 153 -5.18 -6.53 -9.71
C ILE A 153 -3.78 -5.94 -9.75
N ILE A 154 -3.49 -5.03 -8.83
CA ILE A 154 -2.16 -4.47 -8.62
C ILE A 154 -1.79 -4.62 -7.15
N THR A 155 -0.85 -5.51 -6.86
CA THR A 155 -0.25 -5.71 -5.53
C THR A 155 1.26 -5.53 -5.61
N GLU A 156 1.90 -5.51 -4.45
CA GLU A 156 3.34 -5.32 -4.27
C GLU A 156 4.18 -6.43 -4.93
N THR A 157 3.56 -7.58 -5.23
CA THR A 157 4.21 -8.74 -5.86
C THR A 157 4.28 -8.65 -7.38
N VAL A 158 3.55 -7.72 -8.01
CA VAL A 158 3.57 -7.53 -9.47
C VAL A 158 4.91 -6.91 -9.91
N SER A 159 5.48 -7.42 -11.00
CA SER A 159 6.76 -6.92 -11.52
C SER A 159 6.69 -5.43 -11.89
N VAL A 160 7.80 -4.69 -11.72
CA VAL A 160 7.85 -3.24 -11.97
C VAL A 160 7.40 -2.87 -13.40
N LYS A 161 7.78 -3.68 -14.40
CA LYS A 161 7.42 -3.44 -15.80
C LYS A 161 5.92 -3.63 -16.06
N GLU A 162 5.34 -4.69 -15.51
CA GLU A 162 3.90 -4.96 -15.66
C GLU A 162 3.06 -3.96 -14.87
N ARG A 163 3.55 -3.55 -13.69
CA ARG A 163 2.93 -2.54 -12.85
C ARG A 163 2.75 -1.21 -13.59
N GLU A 164 3.76 -0.69 -14.29
CA GLU A 164 3.60 0.55 -15.07
C GLU A 164 2.54 0.43 -16.17
N LEU A 165 2.54 -0.70 -16.88
CA LEU A 165 1.55 -1.00 -17.90
C LEU A 165 0.13 -1.04 -17.30
N TYR A 166 0.01 -1.66 -16.14
CA TYR A 166 -1.24 -1.77 -15.39
C TYR A 166 -1.74 -0.43 -14.88
N ILE A 167 -0.87 0.42 -14.34
CA ILE A 167 -1.22 1.79 -13.93
C ILE A 167 -1.71 2.61 -15.12
N LYS A 168 -1.02 2.54 -16.27
CA LYS A 168 -1.45 3.24 -17.49
C LYS A 168 -2.82 2.75 -17.97
N ARG A 169 -3.09 1.44 -17.88
CA ARG A 169 -4.39 0.84 -18.26
C ARG A 169 -5.50 1.15 -17.26
N ALA A 170 -5.18 1.36 -15.99
CA ALA A 170 -6.16 1.60 -14.93
C ALA A 170 -7.00 2.87 -15.17
N ALA A 171 -6.49 3.84 -15.92
CA ALA A 171 -7.22 5.05 -16.31
C ALA A 171 -8.19 4.85 -17.50
N THR A 172 -8.33 3.62 -18.02
CA THR A 172 -9.21 3.33 -19.15
C THR A 172 -10.68 3.26 -18.70
N VAL A 173 -11.58 3.80 -19.52
CA VAL A 173 -13.03 3.80 -19.26
C VAL A 173 -13.55 2.38 -19.04
N GLY A 174 -14.39 2.20 -18.01
CA GLY A 174 -15.00 0.91 -17.67
C GLY A 174 -14.04 -0.12 -17.06
N ARG A 175 -12.77 0.23 -16.86
CA ARG A 175 -11.78 -0.66 -16.24
C ARG A 175 -11.93 -0.64 -14.73
N VAL A 176 -12.07 -1.83 -14.13
CA VAL A 176 -12.02 -2.01 -12.68
C VAL A 176 -10.62 -2.44 -12.27
N THR A 177 -9.97 -1.65 -11.43
CA THR A 177 -8.65 -1.96 -10.89
C THR A 177 -8.72 -2.06 -9.37
N LEU A 178 -8.32 -3.21 -8.81
CA LEU A 178 -8.17 -3.43 -7.38
C LEU A 178 -6.70 -3.22 -7.01
N LEU A 179 -6.46 -2.44 -5.96
CA LEU A 179 -5.12 -2.07 -5.51
C LEU A 179 -4.98 -2.24 -4.01
N THR A 180 -3.78 -2.53 -3.54
CA THR A 180 -3.44 -2.40 -2.12
C THR A 180 -3.16 -0.94 -1.74
N ARG A 181 -3.22 -0.62 -0.45
CA ARG A 181 -3.07 0.74 0.12
C ARG A 181 -1.80 1.45 -0.34
N THR A 182 -0.73 0.71 -0.57
CA THR A 182 0.58 1.23 -0.99
C THR A 182 0.49 1.99 -2.31
N PHE A 183 -0.32 1.53 -3.26
CA PHE A 183 -0.52 2.18 -4.55
C PHE A 183 -1.39 3.44 -4.49
N GLY A 184 -2.01 3.72 -3.34
CA GLY A 184 -2.73 4.98 -3.10
C GLY A 184 -1.81 6.17 -2.80
N ARG A 185 -0.49 5.95 -2.70
CA ARG A 185 0.51 6.95 -2.31
C ARG A 185 1.54 7.13 -3.42
N GLY A 186 1.28 8.05 -4.36
CA GLY A 186 2.25 8.53 -5.34
C GLY A 186 2.95 7.42 -6.15
N THR A 187 2.32 7.00 -7.25
CA THR A 187 2.91 6.14 -8.27
C THR A 187 3.26 6.91 -9.53
#